data_AF-A0A6P4Y759-F1
#
_entry.id   AF-A0A6P4Y759-F1
#
_cell.length_a   1.000
_cell.length_b   1.000
_cell.length_c   1.000
_cell.angle_alpha   90.00
_cell.angle_beta   90.00
_cell.angle_gamma   90.00
#
_symmetry.space_group_name_H-M   'P 1'
#
loop_
_entity.id
_entity.type
_entity.pdbx_description
1 polymer ?
#
loop_
_entity_poly.entity_id
_entity_poly.type
_entity_poly.pdbx_seq_one_letter_code
_entity_poly.pdbx_strand_id
1 'polypeptide(L)'
;MKNRATWRSMLYLQKSAVRTAATSLQLKFLSQRPLQQVPQQLSQQPSQKVSQQPPEVSPLPWVDFAAPDPTKSSGRQRKITFLCNSFNGLSQRLYLELISRGHHVIVHDNPRGEKMTEVVEADQPDLVVCPFLTRRVPPSLYNNPARPVLIVHPGIPGDEGPSSIDWALKEGATEWGVTVLQAAETMDGGDIWATCKFTINRQATKSSLYGKEVTQAAVVSVLQAIDAWERDVPPIPLDYKHPEVKGELKRKLTAEDRQVDWTQAAEDVARSVRACDSQPGALGVLRLPVQGQYHVQNLDYLRLEHEFALFGACVEGDPDLTRRVKKDQELRVAPGDVIGRRNGAVLVACGEDTAVWISHLKTSPKKTSLKLPATSVLPPADVTPLPINHSDPLPYSTRPKTFQDVWTTRQDGVCYVHFDFYNGAMSTAQCKRLEQNSECAATESWANITAIDDVVKAIFSIRSKVTVAALQGNAGAGGVMMALAADKVWSHAGVVLNPHYRKMALFGSEYWTYSLPRRVGSPAAEELTNELQPLLATKARDKGMIDDVIGYNAEELNAQIPQMCRRLQANSREILREKKSETTSLWSTLEEHRHEELARMWKCFHDEEYHDRRHNFVYH
;
A
#
# COMPACT_ATOMS: atom_id res chain seq x y z
N MET A 1 27.24 -13.94 61.18
CA MET A 1 26.23 -13.92 60.10
C MET A 1 26.98 -13.85 58.77
N LYS A 2 27.46 -15.01 58.28
CA LYS A 2 27.12 -15.70 56.99
C LYS A 2 27.45 -14.85 55.74
N ASN A 3 28.65 -14.85 55.12
CA ASN A 3 29.43 -15.91 54.43
C ASN A 3 28.59 -16.66 53.36
N ARG A 4 28.77 -16.48 52.04
CA ARG A 4 29.87 -16.73 51.08
C ARG A 4 29.50 -17.92 50.15
N ALA A 5 29.77 -17.71 48.86
CA ALA A 5 30.12 -18.70 47.82
C ALA A 5 29.02 -19.52 47.12
N THR A 6 28.81 -19.15 45.85
CA THR A 6 28.95 -19.98 44.64
C THR A 6 29.21 -21.49 44.79
N TRP A 7 28.57 -22.31 43.93
CA TRP A 7 29.19 -23.16 42.89
C TRP A 7 28.24 -24.28 42.39
N ARG A 8 28.06 -24.31 41.07
CA ARG A 8 28.00 -25.47 40.14
C ARG A 8 27.16 -26.74 40.47
N SER A 9 26.09 -26.89 39.67
CA SER A 9 25.75 -28.01 38.76
C SER A 9 25.76 -29.49 39.22
N MET A 10 24.76 -30.19 38.64
CA MET A 10 24.70 -31.61 38.25
C MET A 10 23.96 -32.60 39.16
N LEU A 11 22.92 -33.19 38.53
CA LEU A 11 22.50 -34.61 38.55
C LEU A 11 21.51 -35.14 39.62
N TYR A 12 20.58 -35.94 39.05
CA TYR A 12 19.82 -37.10 39.59
C TYR A 12 18.47 -36.82 40.29
N LEU A 13 17.35 -37.58 40.12
CA LEU A 13 16.93 -38.82 39.40
C LEU A 13 15.39 -38.74 39.20
N GLN A 14 14.78 -39.13 38.06
CA GLN A 14 14.39 -40.51 37.65
C GLN A 14 13.30 -41.12 38.56
N LYS A 15 12.11 -41.57 38.11
CA LYS A 15 11.83 -42.77 37.29
C LYS A 15 10.29 -42.86 37.05
N SER A 16 9.78 -43.13 35.83
CA SER A 16 9.45 -44.47 35.23
C SER A 16 7.92 -44.72 35.28
N ALA A 17 7.18 -45.33 34.34
CA ALA A 17 7.34 -46.00 33.02
C ALA A 17 5.94 -45.95 32.35
N VAL A 18 5.71 -45.76 31.04
CA VAL A 18 5.97 -46.60 29.85
C VAL A 18 5.25 -47.97 29.82
N ARG A 19 4.16 -48.01 29.03
CA ARG A 19 3.83 -48.96 27.92
C ARG A 19 2.70 -50.01 28.05
N THR A 20 1.80 -49.91 27.05
CA THR A 20 1.21 -50.95 26.16
C THR A 20 -0.25 -51.40 26.33
N ALA A 21 -1.06 -50.97 25.35
CA ALA A 21 -2.13 -51.63 24.57
C ALA A 21 -2.88 -52.88 25.09
N ALA A 22 -4.22 -52.86 24.94
CA ALA A 22 -4.97 -53.60 23.91
C ALA A 22 -6.37 -54.09 24.38
N THR A 23 -7.35 -53.97 23.46
CA THR A 23 -8.63 -54.74 23.33
C THR A 23 -9.72 -54.49 24.39
N SER A 24 -11.02 -54.37 24.10
CA SER A 24 -11.84 -55.00 23.05
C SER A 24 -13.21 -54.31 22.89
N LEU A 25 -13.73 -54.36 21.66
CA LEU A 25 -15.12 -54.14 21.27
C LEU A 25 -16.04 -55.24 21.83
N GLN A 26 -17.30 -54.92 22.16
CA GLN A 26 -18.42 -55.82 21.87
C GLN A 26 -19.77 -55.09 21.75
N LEU A 27 -20.40 -55.33 20.60
CA LEU A 27 -21.78 -55.02 20.21
C LEU A 27 -22.82 -55.65 21.14
N LYS A 28 -24.02 -55.05 21.23
CA LYS A 28 -25.29 -55.80 21.25
C LYS A 28 -26.47 -55.00 20.68
N PHE A 29 -27.09 -55.62 19.68
CA PHE A 29 -28.33 -55.27 18.99
C PHE A 29 -29.56 -55.80 19.76
N LEU A 30 -30.75 -55.36 19.30
CA LEU A 30 -32.12 -55.90 19.45
C LEU A 30 -33.03 -55.26 20.52
N SER A 31 -34.08 -54.57 20.06
CA SER A 31 -35.44 -55.15 20.11
C SER A 31 -36.41 -54.42 19.17
N GLN A 32 -37.11 -55.22 18.37
CA GLN A 32 -38.29 -54.88 17.58
C GLN A 32 -39.55 -55.36 18.33
N ARG A 33 -40.69 -54.71 18.02
CA ARG A 33 -42.09 -55.21 17.90
C ARG A 33 -43.11 -54.42 18.74
N PRO A 34 -44.41 -54.42 18.40
CA PRO A 34 -45.04 -54.51 17.07
C PRO A 34 -46.17 -53.47 16.85
N LEU A 35 -46.61 -53.40 15.59
CA LEU A 35 -47.79 -52.69 15.10
C LEU A 35 -49.10 -53.23 15.71
N GLN A 36 -49.99 -52.33 16.13
CA GLN A 36 -51.43 -52.57 16.21
C GLN A 36 -52.13 -51.71 15.14
N GLN A 37 -52.87 -52.39 14.26
CA GLN A 37 -53.82 -51.82 13.31
C GLN A 37 -55.21 -51.78 13.94
N VAL A 38 -55.94 -50.65 13.85
CA VAL A 38 -57.39 -50.55 13.56
C VAL A 38 -57.69 -49.11 13.06
N PRO A 39 -58.82 -48.81 12.39
CA PRO A 39 -58.90 -48.53 10.96
C PRO A 39 -59.21 -47.07 10.58
N GLN A 40 -58.93 -46.75 9.32
CA GLN A 40 -59.30 -45.51 8.62
C GLN A 40 -60.81 -45.26 8.63
N GLN A 41 -61.21 -44.06 9.03
CA GLN A 41 -62.39 -43.38 8.46
C GLN A 41 -61.95 -42.07 7.80
N LEU A 42 -62.30 -41.98 6.52
CA LEU A 42 -62.04 -40.87 5.62
C LEU A 42 -62.81 -39.61 6.07
N SER A 43 -62.11 -38.48 6.10
CA SER A 43 -62.72 -37.20 5.77
C SER A 43 -61.73 -36.37 4.96
N GLN A 44 -62.15 -36.04 3.74
CA GLN A 44 -61.39 -35.35 2.70
C GLN A 44 -61.26 -33.86 3.05
N GLN A 45 -60.04 -33.32 3.05
CA GLN A 45 -59.78 -31.91 2.75
C GLN A 45 -58.46 -31.78 1.96
N PRO A 46 -58.39 -30.87 0.97
CA PRO A 46 -57.38 -30.91 -0.08
C PRO A 46 -55.99 -30.54 0.47
N SER A 47 -55.02 -31.40 0.17
CA SER A 47 -53.61 -31.18 0.42
C SER A 47 -53.10 -30.02 -0.44
N GLN A 48 -53.04 -28.82 0.15
CA GLN A 48 -52.12 -27.80 -0.31
C GLN A 48 -50.71 -28.36 -0.17
N LYS A 49 -50.11 -28.77 -1.29
CA LYS A 49 -48.65 -28.91 -1.39
C LYS A 49 -48.08 -27.51 -1.16
N VAL A 50 -47.75 -27.21 0.08
CA VAL A 50 -46.78 -26.16 0.39
C VAL A 50 -45.47 -26.66 -0.19
N SER A 51 -45.16 -26.20 -1.40
CA SER A 51 -43.81 -26.24 -1.93
C SER A 51 -42.95 -25.51 -0.92
N GLN A 52 -42.28 -26.24 -0.03
CA GLN A 52 -41.21 -25.69 0.80
C GLN A 52 -40.08 -25.36 -0.17
N GLN A 53 -40.14 -24.16 -0.75
CA GLN A 53 -38.94 -23.50 -1.22
C GLN A 53 -37.97 -23.45 -0.02
N PRO A 54 -36.68 -23.77 -0.21
CA PRO A 54 -35.69 -23.55 0.84
C PRO A 54 -35.82 -22.09 1.32
N PRO A 55 -35.62 -21.81 2.62
CA PRO A 55 -35.74 -20.46 3.15
C PRO A 55 -34.93 -19.52 2.27
N GLU A 56 -35.60 -18.51 1.73
CA GLU A 56 -35.00 -17.53 0.83
C GLU A 56 -33.88 -16.83 1.61
N VAL A 57 -32.64 -17.17 1.28
CA VAL A 57 -31.47 -16.65 2.00
C VAL A 57 -31.32 -15.19 1.58
N SER A 58 -31.46 -14.27 2.53
CA SER A 58 -31.30 -12.83 2.25
C SER A 58 -29.94 -12.58 1.61
N PRO A 59 -29.88 -11.92 0.43
CA PRO A 59 -28.62 -11.69 -0.26
C PRO A 59 -27.71 -10.80 0.60
N LEU A 60 -26.40 -11.04 0.54
CA LEU A 60 -25.43 -10.16 1.20
C LEU A 60 -25.50 -8.73 0.62
N PRO A 61 -25.15 -7.69 1.40
CA PRO A 61 -25.27 -6.31 0.97
C PRO A 61 -24.09 -5.91 0.08
N TRP A 62 -24.01 -6.51 -1.11
CA TRP A 62 -23.00 -6.23 -2.11
C TRP A 62 -23.17 -4.83 -2.71
N VAL A 63 -22.06 -4.12 -2.84
CA VAL A 63 -21.96 -2.84 -3.52
C VAL A 63 -21.01 -2.94 -4.71
N ASP A 64 -21.35 -2.21 -5.76
CA ASP A 64 -20.49 -2.08 -6.93
C ASP A 64 -19.17 -1.41 -6.54
N PHE A 65 -18.08 -1.84 -7.17
CA PHE A 65 -16.77 -1.20 -7.08
C PHE A 65 -16.75 0.16 -7.80
N ALA A 66 -17.80 0.49 -8.54
CA ALA A 66 -17.98 1.75 -9.25
C ALA A 66 -17.69 2.99 -8.38
N ALA A 67 -17.22 4.03 -9.05
CA ALA A 67 -17.00 5.34 -8.46
C ALA A 67 -18.26 5.87 -7.74
N PRO A 68 -18.20 6.23 -6.45
CA PRO A 68 -19.29 6.92 -5.78
C PRO A 68 -19.48 8.31 -6.40
N ASP A 69 -20.74 8.74 -6.47
CA ASP A 69 -21.10 10.07 -6.96
C ASP A 69 -20.44 11.16 -6.08
N PRO A 70 -19.54 11.99 -6.64
CA PRO A 70 -18.86 13.05 -5.90
C PRO A 70 -19.77 14.25 -5.61
N THR A 71 -20.92 14.37 -6.28
CA THR A 71 -21.87 15.48 -6.10
C THR A 71 -22.92 15.20 -5.02
N LYS A 72 -23.06 13.93 -4.62
CA LYS A 72 -24.02 13.51 -3.61
C LYS A 72 -23.59 14.02 -2.23
N SER A 73 -24.29 15.02 -1.70
CA SER A 73 -24.17 15.46 -0.31
C SER A 73 -24.97 14.55 0.63
N SER A 74 -24.60 14.49 1.91
CA SER A 74 -25.45 13.82 2.89
C SER A 74 -26.73 14.61 3.12
N GLY A 75 -27.86 13.92 3.33
CA GLY A 75 -29.14 14.57 3.68
C GLY A 75 -29.15 15.13 5.11
N ARG A 76 -28.23 14.66 5.95
CA ARG A 76 -28.05 15.09 7.34
C ARG A 76 -26.57 15.11 7.69
N GLN A 77 -26.10 16.18 8.32
CA GLN A 77 -24.76 16.22 8.90
C GLN A 77 -24.70 15.25 10.09
N ARG A 78 -23.66 14.41 10.12
CA ARG A 78 -23.38 13.45 11.20
C ARG A 78 -22.05 13.77 11.86
N LYS A 79 -21.98 13.55 13.17
CA LYS A 79 -20.73 13.57 13.94
C LYS A 79 -20.14 12.16 13.96
N ILE A 80 -18.99 11.99 13.33
CA ILE A 80 -18.35 10.69 13.14
C ILE A 80 -16.98 10.71 13.83
N THR A 81 -16.72 9.73 14.67
CA THR A 81 -15.39 9.55 15.28
C THR A 81 -14.64 8.42 14.61
N PHE A 82 -13.40 8.69 14.20
CA PHE A 82 -12.46 7.70 13.69
C PHE A 82 -11.57 7.18 14.81
N LEU A 83 -11.52 5.85 14.94
CA LEU A 83 -10.50 5.15 15.73
C LEU A 83 -9.56 4.43 14.77
N CYS A 84 -8.33 4.90 14.65
CA CYS A 84 -7.34 4.28 13.75
C CYS A 84 -6.01 4.03 14.46
N ASN A 85 -5.28 3.01 14.01
CA ASN A 85 -3.91 2.75 14.45
C ASN A 85 -2.93 3.87 14.05
N SER A 86 -3.19 4.48 12.89
CA SER A 86 -2.43 5.53 12.23
C SER A 86 -3.39 6.30 11.32
N PHE A 87 -3.30 7.63 11.22
CA PHE A 87 -4.02 8.41 10.19
C PHE A 87 -3.38 8.25 8.80
N ASN A 88 -3.45 7.02 8.27
CA ASN A 88 -2.82 6.58 7.02
C ASN A 88 -3.61 6.98 5.76
N GLY A 89 -3.15 6.54 4.58
CA GLY A 89 -3.79 6.89 3.30
C GLY A 89 -5.27 6.49 3.19
N LEU A 90 -5.66 5.32 3.71
CA LEU A 90 -7.06 4.88 3.76
C LEU A 90 -7.89 5.78 4.67
N SER A 91 -7.43 5.99 5.91
CA SER A 91 -8.11 6.85 6.88
C SER A 91 -8.25 8.29 6.37
N GLN A 92 -7.20 8.85 5.75
CA GLN A 92 -7.23 10.19 5.15
C GLN A 92 -8.24 10.27 4.01
N ARG A 93 -8.26 9.26 3.12
CA ARG A 93 -9.21 9.23 2.01
C ARG A 93 -10.65 9.18 2.51
N LEU A 94 -10.97 8.28 3.44
CA LEU A 94 -12.30 8.19 4.04
C LEU A 94 -12.69 9.48 4.78
N TYR A 95 -11.79 10.04 5.58
CA TYR A 95 -12.00 11.33 6.25
C TYR A 95 -12.42 12.40 5.24
N LEU A 96 -11.64 12.52 4.15
CA LEU A 96 -11.86 13.50 3.11
C LEU A 96 -13.18 13.32 2.36
N GLU A 97 -13.56 12.08 2.06
CA GLU A 97 -14.83 11.74 1.39
C GLU A 97 -16.06 11.99 2.28
N LEU A 98 -15.93 11.85 3.59
CA LEU A 98 -17.02 12.13 4.52
C LEU A 98 -17.20 13.64 4.76
N ILE A 99 -16.10 14.39 4.92
CA ILE A 99 -16.20 15.85 5.07
C ILE A 99 -16.68 16.54 3.79
N SER A 100 -16.35 16.03 2.60
CA SER A 100 -16.84 16.59 1.33
C SER A 100 -18.36 16.44 1.20
N ARG A 101 -18.95 15.46 1.87
CA ARG A 101 -20.39 15.21 1.92
C ARG A 101 -21.10 15.96 3.03
N GLY A 102 -20.37 16.72 3.85
CA GLY A 102 -20.92 17.58 4.90
C GLY A 102 -20.88 16.97 6.30
N HIS A 103 -20.30 15.78 6.50
CA HIS A 103 -20.15 15.20 7.83
C HIS A 103 -19.04 15.91 8.63
N HIS A 104 -19.18 15.91 9.96
CA HIS A 104 -18.13 16.36 10.88
C HIS A 104 -17.36 15.14 11.39
N VAL A 105 -16.08 15.04 11.04
CA VAL A 105 -15.25 13.87 11.37
C VAL A 105 -14.14 14.26 12.35
N ILE A 106 -14.08 13.56 13.48
CA ILE A 106 -13.02 13.69 14.49
C ILE A 106 -12.13 12.45 14.40
N VAL A 107 -10.81 12.64 14.36
CA VAL A 107 -9.86 11.53 14.22
C VAL A 107 -9.03 11.37 15.49
N HIS A 108 -9.08 10.18 16.09
CA HIS A 108 -8.17 9.79 17.17
C HIS A 108 -7.15 8.80 16.65
N ASP A 109 -5.90 9.23 16.66
CA ASP A 109 -4.78 8.43 16.18
C ASP A 109 -4.17 7.58 17.30
N ASN A 110 -4.00 6.29 17.04
CA ASN A 110 -3.39 5.29 17.90
C ASN A 110 -4.01 5.14 19.32
N PRO A 111 -5.34 5.32 19.56
CA PRO A 111 -5.92 5.12 20.89
C PRO A 111 -5.87 3.64 21.31
N ARG A 112 -5.89 3.37 22.63
CA ARG A 112 -5.77 2.02 23.21
C ARG A 112 -6.66 1.84 24.42
N GLY A 113 -7.31 0.70 24.53
CA GLY A 113 -8.04 0.29 25.74
C GLY A 113 -9.03 1.37 26.19
N GLU A 114 -8.97 1.74 27.46
CA GLU A 114 -9.81 2.78 28.07
C GLU A 114 -9.73 4.12 27.34
N LYS A 115 -8.57 4.46 26.74
CA LYS A 115 -8.44 5.70 25.97
C LYS A 115 -9.38 5.75 24.77
N MET A 116 -9.71 4.62 24.15
CA MET A 116 -10.72 4.57 23.08
C MET A 116 -12.10 4.98 23.61
N THR A 117 -12.47 4.48 24.80
CA THR A 117 -13.74 4.82 25.43
C THR A 117 -13.77 6.28 25.82
N GLU A 118 -12.73 6.78 26.49
CA GLU A 118 -12.64 8.19 26.90
C GLU A 118 -12.84 9.15 25.73
N VAL A 119 -12.16 8.93 24.61
CA VAL A 119 -12.24 9.86 23.47
C VAL A 119 -13.58 9.78 22.75
N VAL A 120 -14.16 8.59 22.62
CA VAL A 120 -15.49 8.43 22.00
C VAL A 120 -16.57 9.05 22.88
N GLU A 121 -16.50 8.87 24.20
CA GLU A 121 -17.48 9.50 25.10
C GLU A 121 -17.26 11.02 25.20
N ALA A 122 -16.04 11.52 25.10
CA ALA A 122 -15.80 12.97 25.01
C ALA A 122 -16.35 13.56 23.70
N ASP A 123 -16.22 12.83 22.60
CA ASP A 123 -16.72 13.26 21.30
C ASP A 123 -18.25 13.21 21.22
N GLN A 124 -18.94 12.32 21.93
CA GLN A 124 -20.38 12.09 21.76
C GLN A 124 -20.80 11.96 20.28
N PRO A 125 -20.19 11.05 19.48
CA PRO A 125 -20.49 10.96 18.06
C PRO A 125 -21.78 10.17 17.81
N ASP A 126 -22.41 10.43 16.67
CA ASP A 126 -23.55 9.64 16.18
C ASP A 126 -23.08 8.25 15.71
N LEU A 127 -21.85 8.16 15.21
CA LEU A 127 -21.27 6.97 14.59
C LEU A 127 -19.76 6.89 14.88
N VAL A 128 -19.26 5.68 15.14
CA VAL A 128 -17.81 5.41 15.17
C VAL A 128 -17.43 4.59 13.95
N VAL A 129 -16.35 4.98 13.27
CA VAL A 129 -15.77 4.21 12.17
C VAL A 129 -14.32 3.87 12.51
N CYS A 130 -13.92 2.64 12.21
CA CYS A 130 -12.56 2.14 12.42
C CYS A 130 -11.96 1.75 11.05
N PRO A 131 -11.42 2.73 10.28
CA PRO A 131 -10.90 2.48 8.94
C PRO A 131 -9.70 1.53 8.90
N PHE A 132 -8.88 1.57 9.95
CA PHE A 132 -7.67 0.78 10.06
C PHE A 132 -7.35 0.56 11.54
N LEU A 133 -7.81 -0.55 12.09
CA LEU A 133 -7.66 -0.87 13.51
C LEU A 133 -7.20 -2.32 13.68
N THR A 134 -6.09 -2.54 14.39
CA THR A 134 -5.58 -3.89 14.69
C THR A 134 -5.84 -4.28 16.14
N ARG A 135 -6.73 -3.56 16.83
CA ARG A 135 -6.97 -3.67 18.27
C ARG A 135 -8.45 -3.91 18.49
N ARG A 136 -8.75 -4.61 19.57
CA ARG A 136 -10.13 -4.81 19.99
C ARG A 136 -10.72 -3.50 20.49
N VAL A 137 -11.91 -3.18 19.99
CA VAL A 137 -12.74 -2.11 20.53
C VAL A 137 -13.32 -2.58 21.88
N PRO A 138 -13.29 -1.75 22.94
CA PRO A 138 -13.89 -2.10 24.23
C PRO A 138 -15.39 -2.44 24.14
N PRO A 139 -15.89 -3.44 24.90
CA PRO A 139 -17.31 -3.79 24.94
C PRO A 139 -18.26 -2.64 25.26
N SER A 140 -17.82 -1.68 26.09
CA SER A 140 -18.60 -0.48 26.42
C SER A 140 -18.97 0.36 25.20
N LEU A 141 -18.18 0.29 24.12
CA LEU A 141 -18.45 1.04 22.89
C LEU A 141 -19.40 0.30 21.96
N TYR A 142 -19.13 -0.97 21.67
CA TYR A 142 -19.92 -1.72 20.68
C TYR A 142 -21.24 -2.28 21.21
N ASN A 143 -21.40 -2.38 22.54
CA ASN A 143 -22.69 -2.75 23.16
C ASN A 143 -23.67 -1.57 23.28
N ASN A 144 -23.29 -0.36 22.86
CA ASN A 144 -24.19 0.79 22.87
C ASN A 144 -25.13 0.74 21.65
N PRO A 145 -26.45 0.46 21.83
CA PRO A 145 -27.37 0.30 20.71
C PRO A 145 -27.68 1.61 19.98
N ALA A 146 -27.42 2.76 20.61
CA ALA A 146 -27.67 4.07 20.00
C ALA A 146 -26.55 4.55 19.08
N ARG A 147 -25.37 3.91 19.13
CA ARG A 147 -24.16 4.37 18.45
C ARG A 147 -23.44 3.19 17.81
N PRO A 148 -23.64 2.95 16.50
CA PRO A 148 -22.94 1.88 15.80
C PRO A 148 -21.43 2.13 15.77
N VAL A 149 -20.69 1.04 15.73
CA VAL A 149 -19.23 1.04 15.60
C VAL A 149 -18.91 0.17 14.39
N LEU A 150 -18.48 0.82 13.30
CA LEU A 150 -18.20 0.16 12.03
C LEU A 150 -16.72 -0.16 11.90
N ILE A 151 -16.38 -1.42 11.65
CA ILE A 151 -15.03 -1.89 11.36
C ILE A 151 -14.87 -2.06 9.85
N VAL A 152 -13.85 -1.45 9.27
CA VAL A 152 -13.49 -1.67 7.87
C VAL A 152 -12.49 -2.83 7.81
N HIS A 153 -12.98 -4.01 7.43
CA HIS A 153 -12.16 -5.20 7.27
C HIS A 153 -11.74 -5.38 5.81
N PRO A 154 -10.44 -5.44 5.48
CA PRO A 154 -9.94 -5.58 4.11
C PRO A 154 -10.05 -7.03 3.60
N GLY A 155 -11.21 -7.66 3.80
CA GLY A 155 -11.53 -9.05 3.47
C GLY A 155 -12.94 -9.20 2.91
N ILE A 156 -13.15 -10.30 2.18
CA ILE A 156 -14.47 -10.74 1.71
C ILE A 156 -15.34 -11.24 2.87
N PRO A 157 -16.67 -11.40 2.70
CA PRO A 157 -17.54 -11.91 3.76
C PRO A 157 -17.04 -13.25 4.33
N GLY A 158 -16.94 -13.30 5.67
CA GLY A 158 -16.42 -14.43 6.45
C GLY A 158 -14.91 -14.50 6.59
N ASP A 159 -14.14 -13.63 5.92
CA ASP A 159 -12.71 -13.57 6.12
C ASP A 159 -12.45 -12.91 7.49
N GLU A 160 -11.73 -13.61 8.36
CA GLU A 160 -11.41 -13.09 9.69
C GLU A 160 -9.90 -13.14 9.93
N GLY A 161 -9.40 -12.15 10.67
CA GLY A 161 -8.06 -12.17 11.22
C GLY A 161 -7.11 -11.12 10.66
N PRO A 162 -5.95 -10.96 11.31
CA PRO A 162 -5.12 -9.75 11.18
C PRO A 162 -4.21 -9.72 9.94
N SER A 163 -4.29 -10.71 9.06
CA SER A 163 -3.39 -10.88 7.90
C SER A 163 -4.15 -11.23 6.61
N SER A 164 -5.38 -10.71 6.49
CA SER A 164 -6.30 -10.93 5.37
C SER A 164 -5.64 -10.74 3.99
N ILE A 165 -5.16 -9.54 3.69
CA ILE A 165 -4.50 -9.22 2.41
C ILE A 165 -3.21 -10.03 2.21
N ASP A 166 -2.46 -10.30 3.27
CA ASP A 166 -1.24 -11.09 3.20
C ASP A 166 -1.53 -12.51 2.70
N TRP A 167 -2.55 -13.16 3.25
CA TRP A 167 -2.99 -14.49 2.82
C TRP A 167 -3.59 -14.47 1.42
N ALA A 168 -4.47 -13.51 1.12
CA ALA A 168 -5.08 -13.38 -0.20
C ALA A 168 -4.01 -13.31 -1.32
N LEU A 169 -2.98 -12.50 -1.13
CA LEU A 169 -1.87 -12.41 -2.08
C LEU A 169 -1.02 -13.67 -2.11
N LYS A 170 -0.68 -14.24 -0.95
CA LYS A 170 0.17 -15.43 -0.86
C LYS A 170 -0.48 -16.66 -1.50
N GLU A 171 -1.79 -16.84 -1.31
CA GLU A 171 -2.59 -17.92 -1.89
C GLU A 171 -2.94 -17.66 -3.37
N GLY A 172 -2.57 -16.50 -3.91
CA GLY A 172 -2.76 -16.17 -5.32
C GLY A 172 -4.20 -15.87 -5.70
N ALA A 173 -4.98 -15.31 -4.77
CA ALA A 173 -6.35 -14.88 -5.03
C ALA A 173 -6.40 -13.91 -6.22
N THR A 174 -7.32 -14.16 -7.15
CA THR A 174 -7.55 -13.30 -8.32
C THR A 174 -8.62 -12.24 -8.05
N GLU A 175 -9.42 -12.44 -7.01
CA GLU A 175 -10.48 -11.54 -6.58
C GLU A 175 -10.49 -11.48 -5.06
N TRP A 176 -10.83 -10.32 -4.52
CA TRP A 176 -10.92 -10.09 -3.08
C TRP A 176 -11.96 -8.99 -2.80
N GLY A 177 -11.99 -8.46 -1.58
CA GLY A 177 -12.97 -7.44 -1.22
C GLY A 177 -12.68 -6.73 0.09
N VAL A 178 -13.60 -5.82 0.43
CA VAL A 178 -13.67 -5.12 1.71
C VAL A 178 -15.07 -5.28 2.26
N THR A 179 -15.17 -5.61 3.54
CA THR A 179 -16.44 -5.76 4.26
C THR A 179 -16.48 -4.80 5.43
N VAL A 180 -17.56 -4.01 5.52
CA VAL A 180 -17.82 -3.12 6.65
C VAL A 180 -18.70 -3.88 7.63
N LEU A 181 -18.17 -4.10 8.82
CA LEU A 181 -18.75 -4.95 9.86
C LEU A 181 -19.19 -4.11 11.04
N GLN A 182 -20.25 -4.53 11.72
CA GLN A 182 -20.54 -4.06 13.07
C GLN A 182 -19.49 -4.61 14.02
N ALA A 183 -18.93 -3.79 14.91
CA ALA A 183 -18.03 -4.28 15.95
C ALA A 183 -18.78 -5.25 16.89
N ALA A 184 -18.14 -6.38 17.19
CA ALA A 184 -18.68 -7.43 18.02
C ALA A 184 -17.60 -8.02 18.94
N GLU A 185 -17.97 -8.95 19.81
CA GLU A 185 -17.04 -9.68 20.68
C GLU A 185 -16.01 -10.50 19.88
N THR A 186 -16.49 -11.21 18.86
CA THR A 186 -15.63 -11.90 17.89
C THR A 186 -15.00 -10.88 16.95
N MET A 187 -13.68 -10.95 16.80
CA MET A 187 -12.94 -10.03 15.93
C MET A 187 -13.24 -10.38 14.47
N ASP A 188 -13.63 -9.37 13.69
CA ASP A 188 -14.03 -9.50 12.28
C ASP A 188 -15.25 -10.41 12.04
N GLY A 189 -15.95 -10.83 13.10
CA GLY A 189 -17.10 -11.76 13.03
C GLY A 189 -18.45 -11.11 13.32
N GLY A 190 -18.57 -9.79 13.15
CA GLY A 190 -19.82 -9.06 13.38
C GLY A 190 -20.72 -9.00 12.14
N ASP A 191 -21.92 -8.44 12.32
CA ASP A 191 -22.91 -8.33 11.25
C ASP A 191 -22.42 -7.42 10.11
N ILE A 192 -22.81 -7.74 8.87
CA ILE A 192 -22.32 -7.10 7.66
C ILE A 192 -23.22 -5.93 7.27
N TRP A 193 -22.65 -4.72 7.20
CA TRP A 193 -23.34 -3.53 6.71
C TRP A 193 -23.24 -3.37 5.19
N ALA A 194 -22.06 -3.62 4.63
CA ALA A 194 -21.81 -3.51 3.19
C ALA A 194 -20.56 -4.31 2.82
N THR A 195 -20.52 -4.86 1.61
CA THR A 195 -19.34 -5.55 1.09
C THR A 195 -19.09 -5.19 -0.37
N CYS A 196 -17.83 -4.95 -0.72
CA CYS A 196 -17.41 -4.59 -2.08
C CYS A 196 -16.33 -5.54 -2.56
N LYS A 197 -16.45 -6.02 -3.80
CA LYS A 197 -15.50 -6.94 -4.43
C LYS A 197 -14.64 -6.21 -5.45
N PHE A 198 -13.39 -6.64 -5.61
CA PHE A 198 -12.50 -6.16 -6.67
C PHE A 198 -11.60 -7.28 -7.21
N THR A 199 -11.08 -7.09 -8.42
CA THR A 199 -10.06 -7.96 -9.02
C THR A 199 -8.67 -7.59 -8.51
N ILE A 200 -7.87 -8.59 -8.14
CA ILE A 200 -6.48 -8.37 -7.73
C ILE A 200 -5.59 -8.30 -8.98
N ASN A 201 -4.87 -7.18 -9.12
CA ASN A 201 -3.75 -7.12 -10.03
C ASN A 201 -2.64 -8.08 -9.55
N ARG A 202 -2.33 -9.11 -10.34
CA ARG A 202 -1.30 -10.10 -10.02
C ARG A 202 0.08 -9.50 -9.78
N GLN A 203 0.34 -8.28 -10.25
CA GLN A 203 1.57 -7.53 -10.05
C GLN A 203 1.59 -6.66 -8.78
N ALA A 204 0.46 -6.51 -8.08
CA ALA A 204 0.34 -5.64 -6.93
C ALA A 204 1.17 -6.14 -5.73
N THR A 205 1.84 -5.21 -5.07
CA THR A 205 2.27 -5.38 -3.67
C THR A 205 1.07 -5.20 -2.74
N LYS A 206 1.16 -5.73 -1.52
CA LYS A 206 0.16 -5.47 -0.46
C LYS A 206 -0.07 -3.96 -0.27
N SER A 207 0.99 -3.14 -0.26
CA SER A 207 0.90 -1.69 -0.12
C SER A 207 0.19 -1.01 -1.30
N SER A 208 0.46 -1.44 -2.54
CA SER A 208 -0.25 -0.93 -3.72
C SER A 208 -1.73 -1.30 -3.67
N LEU A 209 -2.06 -2.52 -3.26
CA LEU A 209 -3.44 -2.99 -3.15
C LEU A 209 -4.21 -2.18 -2.09
N TYR A 210 -3.57 -1.89 -0.95
CA TYR A 210 -4.13 -0.96 0.05
C TYR A 210 -4.36 0.44 -0.52
N GLY A 211 -3.37 1.00 -1.22
CA GLY A 211 -3.43 2.36 -1.74
C GLY A 211 -4.41 2.57 -2.92
N LYS A 212 -4.91 1.49 -3.52
CA LYS A 212 -5.77 1.51 -4.70
C LYS A 212 -7.08 0.77 -4.42
N GLU A 213 -7.15 -0.51 -4.75
CA GLU A 213 -8.38 -1.29 -4.80
C GLU A 213 -9.06 -1.38 -3.44
N VAL A 214 -8.32 -1.68 -2.37
CA VAL A 214 -8.87 -1.75 -1.00
C VAL A 214 -9.40 -0.39 -0.55
N THR A 215 -8.69 0.71 -0.85
CA THR A 215 -9.15 2.04 -0.46
C THR A 215 -10.43 2.43 -1.16
N GLN A 216 -10.54 2.17 -2.47
CA GLN A 216 -11.78 2.43 -3.20
C GLN A 216 -12.94 1.57 -2.68
N ALA A 217 -12.73 0.27 -2.52
CA ALA A 217 -13.72 -0.66 -1.96
C ALA A 217 -14.19 -0.24 -0.56
N ALA A 218 -13.26 0.21 0.30
CA ALA A 218 -13.59 0.72 1.62
C ALA A 218 -14.44 2.00 1.56
N VAL A 219 -14.12 2.93 0.67
CA VAL A 219 -14.91 4.17 0.51
C VAL A 219 -16.35 3.84 0.11
N VAL A 220 -16.55 3.01 -0.92
CA VAL A 220 -17.90 2.67 -1.39
C VAL A 220 -18.69 1.90 -0.33
N SER A 221 -18.06 0.94 0.35
CA SER A 221 -18.73 0.16 1.40
C SER A 221 -19.07 1.02 2.62
N VAL A 222 -18.19 1.93 3.06
CA VAL A 222 -18.47 2.82 4.21
C VAL A 222 -19.60 3.79 3.88
N LEU A 223 -19.59 4.38 2.68
CA LEU A 223 -20.67 5.27 2.25
C LEU A 223 -22.01 4.52 2.20
N GLN A 224 -22.03 3.30 1.66
CA GLN A 224 -23.24 2.48 1.66
C GLN A 224 -23.69 2.10 3.08
N ALA A 225 -22.76 1.74 3.97
CA ALA A 225 -23.07 1.40 5.36
C ALA A 225 -23.71 2.57 6.11
N ILE A 226 -23.17 3.79 5.93
CA ILE A 226 -23.76 5.02 6.49
C ILE A 226 -25.15 5.25 5.90
N ASP A 227 -25.29 5.16 4.58
CA ASP A 227 -26.57 5.32 3.87
C ASP A 227 -27.64 4.32 4.36
N ALA A 228 -27.25 3.08 4.67
CA ALA A 228 -28.13 2.04 5.20
C ALA A 228 -28.53 2.34 6.65
N TRP A 229 -27.56 2.72 7.48
CA TRP A 229 -27.79 3.12 8.88
C TRP A 229 -28.71 4.34 8.97
N GLU A 230 -28.52 5.36 8.14
CA GLU A 230 -29.38 6.55 8.11
C GLU A 230 -30.82 6.24 7.68
N ARG A 231 -31.03 5.13 6.97
CA ARG A 231 -32.33 4.63 6.52
C ARG A 231 -32.91 3.55 7.44
N ASP A 232 -32.29 3.33 8.60
CA ASP A 232 -32.67 2.29 9.56
C ASP A 232 -32.71 0.87 8.94
N VAL A 233 -31.90 0.62 7.92
CA VAL A 233 -31.71 -0.72 7.34
C VAL A 233 -30.70 -1.47 8.20
N PRO A 234 -31.08 -2.59 8.85
CA PRO A 234 -30.18 -3.31 9.74
C PRO A 234 -29.07 -4.04 8.96
N PRO A 235 -27.91 -4.29 9.58
CA PRO A 235 -26.88 -5.14 8.99
C PRO A 235 -27.35 -6.60 8.91
N ILE A 236 -26.74 -7.38 8.02
CA ILE A 236 -27.06 -8.80 7.83
C ILE A 236 -26.15 -9.64 8.72
N PRO A 237 -26.68 -10.53 9.58
CA PRO A 237 -25.87 -11.41 10.41
C PRO A 237 -24.91 -12.26 9.58
N LEU A 238 -23.66 -12.39 10.06
CA LEU A 238 -22.68 -13.26 9.42
C LEU A 238 -23.07 -14.73 9.61
N ASP A 239 -23.44 -15.42 8.53
CA ASP A 239 -23.70 -16.85 8.50
C ASP A 239 -22.70 -17.58 7.59
N TYR A 240 -21.84 -18.40 8.19
CA TYR A 240 -20.86 -19.22 7.47
C TYR A 240 -21.48 -20.30 6.57
N LYS A 241 -22.79 -20.58 6.69
CA LYS A 241 -23.52 -21.48 5.79
C LYS A 241 -24.04 -20.76 4.54
N HIS A 242 -23.98 -19.44 4.51
CA HIS A 242 -24.44 -18.64 3.39
C HIS A 242 -23.54 -18.89 2.15
N PRO A 243 -24.11 -19.17 0.95
CA PRO A 243 -23.33 -19.58 -0.22
C PRO A 243 -22.35 -18.51 -0.74
N GLU A 244 -22.62 -17.24 -0.43
CA GLU A 244 -21.75 -16.11 -0.79
C GLU A 244 -20.64 -15.83 0.23
N VAL A 245 -20.71 -16.41 1.43
CA VAL A 245 -19.66 -16.32 2.45
C VAL A 245 -18.57 -17.33 2.10
N LYS A 246 -17.42 -16.83 1.66
CA LYS A 246 -16.30 -17.64 1.17
C LYS A 246 -15.01 -17.45 1.98
N GLY A 247 -14.98 -16.44 2.84
CA GLY A 247 -13.84 -16.25 3.73
C GLY A 247 -13.84 -17.24 4.89
N GLU A 248 -12.71 -17.30 5.57
CA GLU A 248 -12.52 -18.11 6.76
C GLU A 248 -11.60 -17.39 7.74
N LEU A 249 -11.58 -17.85 8.99
CA LEU A 249 -10.61 -17.38 9.98
C LEU A 249 -9.20 -17.83 9.60
N LYS A 250 -8.35 -16.87 9.25
CA LYS A 250 -6.94 -17.08 9.00
C LYS A 250 -6.11 -16.63 10.20
N ARG A 251 -5.16 -17.47 10.59
CA ARG A 251 -4.17 -17.11 11.62
C ARG A 251 -3.31 -15.95 11.13
N LYS A 252 -2.71 -15.21 12.07
CA LYS A 252 -1.68 -14.22 11.74
C LYS A 252 -0.53 -14.86 10.96
N LEU A 253 -0.05 -14.19 9.91
CA LEU A 253 1.12 -14.60 9.15
C LEU A 253 2.36 -14.60 10.06
N THR A 254 3.08 -15.72 10.12
CA THR A 254 4.25 -15.90 10.99
C THR A 254 5.55 -15.50 10.29
N ALA A 255 6.70 -15.61 10.96
CA ALA A 255 7.99 -15.48 10.29
C ALA A 255 8.26 -16.66 9.33
N GLU A 256 7.81 -17.86 9.68
CA GLU A 256 7.97 -19.06 8.88
C GLU A 256 7.21 -18.96 7.55
N ASP A 257 5.96 -18.48 7.57
CA ASP A 257 5.18 -18.26 6.33
C ASP A 257 5.79 -17.23 5.40
N ARG A 258 6.66 -16.36 5.93
CA ARG A 258 7.30 -15.30 5.18
C ARG A 258 8.61 -15.74 4.55
N GLN A 259 9.10 -16.94 4.86
CA GLN A 259 10.30 -17.48 4.25
C GLN A 259 10.09 -17.67 2.74
N VAL A 260 11.03 -17.15 1.97
CA VAL A 260 11.08 -17.31 0.53
C VAL A 260 11.76 -18.62 0.22
N ASP A 261 11.03 -19.48 -0.49
CA ASP A 261 11.58 -20.67 -1.11
C ASP A 261 12.08 -20.33 -2.52
N TRP A 262 13.39 -20.12 -2.64
CA TRP A 262 14.03 -19.78 -3.91
C TRP A 262 13.95 -20.90 -4.96
N THR A 263 13.59 -22.13 -4.58
CA THR A 263 13.46 -23.25 -5.53
C THR A 263 12.21 -23.13 -6.41
N GLN A 264 11.26 -22.27 -6.02
CA GLN A 264 10.05 -22.01 -6.79
C GLN A 264 10.30 -21.10 -7.99
N ALA A 265 9.33 -21.04 -8.91
CA ALA A 265 9.39 -20.15 -10.07
C ALA A 265 9.37 -18.68 -9.63
N ALA A 266 9.96 -17.80 -10.46
CA ALA A 266 10.06 -16.37 -10.14
C ALA A 266 8.73 -15.70 -9.79
N GLU A 267 7.60 -16.11 -10.39
CA GLU A 267 6.28 -15.54 -10.07
C GLU A 267 5.82 -15.91 -8.66
N ASP A 268 6.08 -17.13 -8.20
CA ASP A 268 5.75 -17.61 -6.85
C ASP A 268 6.62 -16.92 -5.79
N VAL A 269 7.92 -16.79 -6.08
CA VAL A 269 8.86 -16.03 -5.26
C VAL A 269 8.43 -14.57 -5.17
N ALA A 270 8.17 -13.93 -6.32
CA ALA A 270 7.74 -12.53 -6.36
C ALA A 270 6.41 -12.33 -5.64
N ARG A 271 5.45 -13.26 -5.76
CA ARG A 271 4.18 -13.24 -5.03
C ARG A 271 4.40 -13.31 -3.52
N SER A 272 5.27 -14.21 -3.05
CA SER A 272 5.61 -14.32 -1.63
C SER A 272 6.22 -13.03 -1.07
N VAL A 273 7.10 -12.37 -1.85
CA VAL A 273 7.67 -11.06 -1.47
C VAL A 273 6.60 -9.96 -1.47
N ARG A 274 5.79 -9.85 -2.53
CA ARG A 274 4.74 -8.82 -2.69
C ARG A 274 3.65 -8.91 -1.62
N ALA A 275 3.29 -10.12 -1.18
CA ALA A 275 2.33 -10.34 -0.09
C ALA A 275 2.77 -9.69 1.23
N CYS A 276 4.08 -9.54 1.45
CA CYS A 276 4.66 -8.96 2.64
C CYS A 276 5.16 -7.51 2.45
N ASP A 277 4.89 -6.90 1.30
CA ASP A 277 5.40 -5.58 0.91
C ASP A 277 4.31 -4.50 1.07
N SER A 278 4.46 -3.50 1.93
CA SER A 278 5.71 -2.92 2.42
C SER A 278 6.10 -3.33 3.84
N GLN A 279 5.21 -4.03 4.54
CA GLN A 279 5.43 -4.59 5.87
C GLN A 279 4.69 -5.93 5.99
N PRO A 280 5.28 -6.93 6.66
CA PRO A 280 6.52 -6.88 7.45
C PRO A 280 7.81 -7.26 6.67
N GLY A 281 7.71 -7.51 5.36
CA GLY A 281 8.80 -8.03 4.51
C GLY A 281 8.87 -9.55 4.50
N ALA A 282 9.12 -10.14 3.33
CA ALA A 282 9.38 -11.56 3.21
C ALA A 282 10.82 -11.86 3.66
N LEU A 283 11.08 -13.00 4.26
CA LEU A 283 12.42 -13.37 4.74
C LEU A 283 13.10 -14.24 3.68
N GLY A 284 14.34 -13.95 3.34
CA GLY A 284 15.08 -14.80 2.42
C GLY A 284 16.57 -14.70 2.62
N VAL A 285 17.24 -15.84 2.49
CA VAL A 285 18.70 -15.94 2.50
C VAL A 285 19.20 -15.61 1.10
N LEU A 286 20.00 -14.56 0.99
CA LEU A 286 20.70 -14.22 -0.26
C LEU A 286 22.13 -14.74 -0.19
N ARG A 287 22.62 -15.29 -1.30
CA ARG A 287 23.99 -15.75 -1.45
C ARG A 287 24.76 -14.82 -2.37
N LEU A 288 25.87 -14.28 -1.87
CA LEU A 288 26.73 -13.36 -2.61
C LEU A 288 28.03 -14.06 -3.02
N PRO A 289 28.55 -13.85 -4.24
CA PRO A 289 29.91 -14.27 -4.57
C PRO A 289 30.91 -13.46 -3.74
N VAL A 290 31.79 -14.13 -2.99
CA VAL A 290 32.85 -13.47 -2.21
C VAL A 290 34.11 -13.35 -3.07
N GLN A 291 34.72 -12.16 -3.10
CA GLN A 291 36.07 -11.99 -3.64
C GLN A 291 37.09 -12.72 -2.74
N GLY A 292 37.77 -13.73 -3.29
CA GLY A 292 38.97 -14.27 -2.70
C GLY A 292 40.22 -13.60 -3.27
N GLN A 293 40.93 -12.81 -2.47
CA GLN A 293 42.38 -12.57 -2.64
C GLN A 293 43.23 -13.82 -2.30
N TYR A 294 42.58 -14.92 -1.91
CA TYR A 294 43.22 -16.18 -1.57
C TYR A 294 42.79 -17.24 -2.58
N HIS A 295 43.77 -17.72 -3.37
CA HIS A 295 43.66 -18.96 -4.12
C HIS A 295 43.56 -20.13 -3.13
N VAL A 296 42.36 -20.41 -2.63
CA VAL A 296 42.07 -21.65 -1.92
C VAL A 296 41.53 -22.64 -2.93
N GLN A 297 42.10 -23.84 -2.97
CA GLN A 297 41.84 -24.89 -3.96
C GLN A 297 40.43 -25.52 -3.89
N ASN A 298 39.46 -24.89 -3.23
CA ASN A 298 38.04 -25.28 -3.19
C ASN A 298 37.16 -24.03 -3.14
N LEU A 299 36.61 -23.63 -4.29
CA LEU A 299 35.84 -22.38 -4.49
C LEU A 299 34.37 -22.47 -4.03
N ASP A 300 33.86 -23.65 -3.69
CA ASP A 300 32.44 -23.87 -3.32
C ASP A 300 32.04 -23.22 -1.96
N TYR A 301 33.00 -22.72 -1.18
CA TYR A 301 32.80 -22.23 0.20
C TYR A 301 32.78 -20.70 0.36
N LEU A 302 32.87 -19.94 -0.74
CA LEU A 302 33.00 -18.47 -0.70
C LEU A 302 31.68 -17.76 -1.03
N ARG A 303 30.56 -18.17 -0.42
CA ARG A 303 29.31 -17.41 -0.48
C ARG A 303 28.90 -16.92 0.90
N LEU A 304 28.73 -15.60 1.05
CA LEU A 304 28.13 -15.02 2.25
C LEU A 304 26.63 -15.29 2.20
N GLU A 305 26.14 -16.08 3.16
CA GLU A 305 24.72 -16.32 3.36
C GLU A 305 24.22 -15.41 4.48
N HIS A 306 23.29 -14.53 4.12
CA HIS A 306 22.65 -13.65 5.09
C HIS A 306 21.15 -13.60 4.84
N GLU A 307 20.37 -13.70 5.91
CA GLU A 307 18.92 -13.54 5.88
C GLU A 307 18.57 -12.05 5.87
N PHE A 308 17.70 -11.65 4.96
CA PHE A 308 17.20 -10.29 4.84
C PHE A 308 15.67 -10.27 4.81
N ALA A 309 15.07 -9.14 5.18
CA ALA A 309 13.70 -8.86 4.77
C ALA A 309 13.70 -8.23 3.37
N LEU A 310 12.98 -8.84 2.43
CA LEU A 310 12.97 -8.55 1.00
C LEU A 310 11.75 -7.71 0.62
N PHE A 311 11.93 -6.77 -0.31
CA PHE A 311 10.90 -5.87 -0.81
C PHE A 311 11.10 -5.50 -2.29
N GLY A 312 10.01 -5.08 -2.92
CA GLY A 312 9.96 -4.58 -4.29
C GLY A 312 10.42 -5.62 -5.29
N ALA A 313 9.75 -6.78 -5.27
CA ALA A 313 10.02 -7.88 -6.18
C ALA A 313 9.45 -7.61 -7.58
N CYS A 314 10.25 -7.86 -8.61
CA CYS A 314 9.86 -7.79 -10.02
C CYS A 314 10.43 -9.00 -10.76
N VAL A 315 9.58 -9.75 -11.47
CA VAL A 315 10.02 -10.92 -12.23
C VAL A 315 10.88 -10.48 -13.41
N GLU A 316 12.00 -11.16 -13.64
CA GLU A 316 12.76 -11.02 -14.89
C GLU A 316 12.06 -11.80 -16.01
N GLY A 317 11.56 -11.06 -16.99
CA GLY A 317 10.80 -11.60 -18.12
C GLY A 317 11.64 -11.88 -19.37
N ASP A 318 12.96 -11.60 -19.35
CA ASP A 318 13.90 -12.05 -20.38
C ASP A 318 14.58 -13.38 -19.96
N PRO A 319 14.10 -14.53 -20.48
CA PRO A 319 14.71 -15.83 -20.18
C PRO A 319 16.10 -15.98 -20.80
N ASP A 320 16.42 -15.27 -21.88
CA ASP A 320 17.74 -15.34 -22.52
C ASP A 320 18.78 -14.60 -21.69
N LEU A 321 18.42 -13.42 -21.15
CA LEU A 321 19.25 -12.73 -20.15
C LEU A 321 19.52 -13.65 -18.97
N THR A 322 18.48 -14.27 -18.41
CA THR A 322 18.62 -15.15 -17.24
C THR A 322 19.55 -16.33 -17.53
N ARG A 323 19.36 -17.02 -18.67
CA ARG A 323 20.22 -18.14 -19.08
C ARG A 323 21.66 -17.71 -19.35
N ARG A 324 21.86 -16.56 -20.02
CA ARG A 324 23.20 -16.02 -20.29
C ARG A 324 23.93 -15.69 -19.01
N VAL A 325 23.30 -14.92 -18.12
CA VAL A 325 23.90 -14.54 -16.83
C VAL A 325 24.23 -15.77 -15.99
N LYS A 326 23.35 -16.79 -15.97
CA LYS A 326 23.64 -18.06 -15.27
C LYS A 326 24.79 -18.85 -15.88
N LYS A 327 24.97 -18.80 -17.20
CA LYS A 327 26.02 -19.53 -17.93
C LYS A 327 27.38 -18.83 -17.89
N ASP A 328 27.39 -17.50 -17.85
CA ASP A 328 28.60 -16.68 -17.85
C ASP A 328 29.29 -16.66 -16.48
N GLN A 329 28.65 -17.22 -15.43
CA GLN A 329 29.31 -17.40 -14.14
C GLN A 329 30.22 -18.62 -14.13
N GLU A 330 31.46 -18.44 -13.68
CA GLU A 330 32.45 -19.53 -13.54
C GLU A 330 31.99 -20.60 -12.53
N LEU A 331 31.13 -20.22 -11.58
CA LEU A 331 30.55 -21.08 -10.55
C LEU A 331 29.12 -21.48 -10.90
N ARG A 332 28.72 -22.70 -10.50
CA ARG A 332 27.35 -23.17 -10.66
C ARG A 332 26.39 -22.25 -9.89
N VAL A 333 25.45 -21.62 -10.61
CA VAL A 333 24.39 -20.80 -10.01
C VAL A 333 23.36 -21.70 -9.32
N ALA A 334 23.05 -21.39 -8.07
CA ALA A 334 22.05 -22.02 -7.24
C ALA A 334 20.89 -21.05 -6.94
N PRO A 335 19.67 -21.54 -6.69
CA PRO A 335 18.57 -20.70 -6.25
C PRO A 335 18.89 -19.92 -4.97
N GLY A 336 18.69 -18.60 -4.97
CA GLY A 336 19.09 -17.67 -3.91
C GLY A 336 20.39 -16.91 -4.16
N ASP A 337 21.11 -17.24 -5.25
CA ASP A 337 22.31 -16.50 -5.65
C ASP A 337 21.96 -15.14 -6.26
N VAL A 338 22.70 -14.13 -5.84
CA VAL A 338 22.69 -12.82 -6.50
C VAL A 338 23.55 -12.89 -7.76
N ILE A 339 22.91 -12.72 -8.91
CA ILE A 339 23.51 -12.92 -10.23
C ILE A 339 23.66 -11.64 -11.05
N GLY A 340 23.08 -10.54 -10.61
CA GLY A 340 23.18 -9.25 -11.30
C GLY A 340 22.73 -8.09 -10.44
N ARG A 341 23.06 -6.86 -10.85
CA ARG A 341 22.59 -5.63 -10.19
C ARG A 341 22.23 -4.55 -11.20
N ARG A 342 21.27 -3.70 -10.84
CA ARG A 342 20.79 -2.57 -11.66
C ARG A 342 20.06 -1.56 -10.79
N ASN A 343 20.41 -0.28 -10.93
CA ASN A 343 19.70 0.85 -10.29
C ASN A 343 19.38 0.68 -8.79
N GLY A 344 20.29 0.07 -8.03
CA GLY A 344 20.10 -0.19 -6.60
C GLY A 344 19.45 -1.53 -6.25
N ALA A 345 18.89 -2.23 -7.24
CA ALA A 345 18.31 -3.56 -7.11
C ALA A 345 19.32 -4.67 -7.43
N VAL A 346 19.01 -5.88 -6.95
CA VAL A 346 19.75 -7.11 -7.27
C VAL A 346 18.85 -8.12 -7.96
N LEU A 347 19.39 -8.84 -8.93
CA LEU A 347 18.75 -9.97 -9.59
C LEU A 347 19.15 -11.25 -8.87
N VAL A 348 18.17 -12.03 -8.43
CA VAL A 348 18.35 -13.26 -7.65
C VAL A 348 17.86 -14.45 -8.46
N ALA A 349 18.69 -15.48 -8.59
CA ALA A 349 18.34 -16.73 -9.25
C ALA A 349 17.26 -17.48 -8.46
N CYS A 350 16.24 -18.00 -9.14
CA CYS A 350 15.20 -18.84 -8.56
C CYS A 350 14.65 -19.84 -9.57
N GLY A 351 14.16 -20.98 -9.08
CA GLY A 351 13.80 -22.11 -9.94
C GLY A 351 14.94 -22.53 -10.88
N GLU A 352 14.61 -23.30 -11.92
CA GLU A 352 15.62 -23.81 -12.86
C GLU A 352 16.17 -22.70 -13.77
N ASP A 353 15.31 -21.93 -14.43
CA ASP A 353 15.70 -20.93 -15.44
C ASP A 353 15.04 -19.56 -15.25
N THR A 354 14.62 -19.23 -14.03
CA THR A 354 14.00 -17.93 -13.72
C THR A 354 14.86 -17.09 -12.78
N ALA A 355 14.52 -15.81 -12.68
CA ALA A 355 15.14 -14.89 -11.75
C ALA A 355 14.15 -13.79 -11.35
N VAL A 356 14.37 -13.23 -10.17
CA VAL A 356 13.55 -12.14 -9.62
C VAL A 356 14.45 -11.00 -9.16
N TRP A 357 14.07 -9.78 -9.53
CA TRP A 357 14.68 -8.57 -9.01
C TRP A 357 14.15 -8.27 -7.63
N ILE A 358 15.04 -7.95 -6.69
CA ILE A 358 14.72 -7.43 -5.36
C ILE A 358 15.30 -6.03 -5.27
N SER A 359 14.44 -5.02 -5.20
CA SER A 359 14.89 -3.61 -5.21
C SER A 359 15.35 -3.12 -3.84
N HIS A 360 14.77 -3.65 -2.75
CA HIS A 360 15.01 -3.13 -1.40
C HIS A 360 15.16 -4.25 -0.37
N LEU A 361 15.99 -4.00 0.63
CA LEU A 361 16.29 -4.93 1.72
C LEU A 361 16.22 -4.25 3.10
N LYS A 362 16.04 -5.07 4.14
CA LYS A 362 16.40 -4.75 5.53
C LYS A 362 17.32 -5.84 6.09
N THR A 363 18.31 -5.45 6.88
CA THR A 363 19.19 -6.37 7.62
C THR A 363 18.48 -7.12 8.74
N SER A 364 17.30 -6.65 9.16
CA SER A 364 16.44 -7.32 10.13
C SER A 364 14.98 -6.93 9.89
N PRO A 365 14.01 -7.83 10.12
CA PRO A 365 12.59 -7.47 10.09
C PRO A 365 12.16 -6.55 11.24
N LYS A 366 13.06 -6.23 12.19
CA LYS A 366 12.79 -5.31 13.30
C LYS A 366 12.55 -3.88 12.79
N LYS A 367 11.70 -3.14 13.51
CA LYS A 367 11.37 -1.72 13.21
C LYS A 367 12.60 -0.81 13.15
N THR A 368 13.67 -1.14 13.88
CA THR A 368 14.90 -0.35 13.94
C THR A 368 15.77 -0.46 12.68
N SER A 369 15.52 -1.44 11.80
CA SER A 369 16.25 -1.59 10.54
C SER A 369 15.55 -0.83 9.42
N LEU A 370 16.33 -0.02 8.70
CA LEU A 370 15.87 0.79 7.58
C LEU A 370 15.76 -0.05 6.31
N LYS A 371 14.69 0.20 5.57
CA LYS A 371 14.53 -0.34 4.21
C LYS A 371 15.32 0.55 3.26
N LEU A 372 16.30 -0.02 2.59
CA LEU A 372 17.21 0.69 1.69
C LEU A 372 17.33 -0.07 0.36
N PRO A 373 17.82 0.58 -0.72
CA PRO A 373 18.15 -0.12 -1.96
C PRO A 373 19.04 -1.34 -1.67
N ALA A 374 18.75 -2.47 -2.32
CA ALA A 374 19.41 -3.74 -2.03
C ALA A 374 20.94 -3.64 -2.09
N THR A 375 21.49 -2.94 -3.09
CA THR A 375 22.95 -2.77 -3.22
C THR A 375 23.58 -1.90 -2.13
N SER A 376 22.81 -1.09 -1.40
CA SER A 376 23.29 -0.30 -0.27
C SER A 376 23.31 -1.08 1.04
N VAL A 377 22.57 -2.19 1.10
CA VAL A 377 22.50 -3.07 2.27
C VAL A 377 23.52 -4.21 2.17
N LEU A 378 23.71 -4.74 0.97
CA LEU A 378 24.62 -5.84 0.72
C LEU A 378 26.08 -5.34 0.81
N PRO A 379 27.01 -6.17 1.33
CA PRO A 379 28.42 -5.83 1.28
C PRO A 379 28.88 -5.67 -0.18
N PRO A 380 29.96 -4.90 -0.44
CA PRO A 380 30.54 -4.82 -1.77
C PRO A 380 30.86 -6.22 -2.29
N ALA A 381 30.15 -6.64 -3.33
CA ALA A 381 30.32 -7.93 -3.98
C ALA A 381 30.52 -7.71 -5.48
N ASP A 382 31.30 -8.59 -6.10
CA ASP A 382 31.55 -8.56 -7.55
C ASP A 382 30.35 -9.14 -8.30
N VAL A 383 29.27 -8.35 -8.32
CA VAL A 383 28.02 -8.69 -9.00
C VAL A 383 27.94 -7.91 -10.29
N THR A 384 27.73 -8.63 -11.39
CA THR A 384 27.66 -8.08 -12.75
C THR A 384 26.62 -6.96 -12.84
N PRO A 385 27.02 -5.72 -13.20
CA PRO A 385 26.08 -4.67 -13.56
C PRO A 385 25.35 -5.05 -14.86
N LEU A 386 24.02 -5.10 -14.83
CA LEU A 386 23.21 -5.44 -16.00
C LEU A 386 22.70 -4.16 -16.67
N PRO A 387 22.94 -3.98 -17.99
CA PRO A 387 22.58 -2.75 -18.70
C PRO A 387 21.06 -2.56 -18.75
N ILE A 388 20.63 -1.31 -18.95
CA ILE A 388 19.25 -0.97 -19.31
C ILE A 388 19.26 -0.57 -20.77
N ASN A 389 18.36 -1.16 -21.56
CA ASN A 389 18.17 -0.72 -22.92
C ASN A 389 17.19 0.46 -22.95
N HIS A 390 17.72 1.68 -23.11
CA HIS A 390 16.92 2.91 -23.23
C HIS A 390 16.62 3.31 -24.68
N SER A 391 16.98 2.48 -25.67
CA SER A 391 17.12 2.94 -27.05
C SER A 391 15.80 3.32 -27.75
N ASP A 392 14.65 2.78 -27.34
CA ASP A 392 13.35 3.17 -27.89
C ASP A 392 12.23 3.23 -26.84
N PRO A 393 11.37 4.27 -26.84
CA PRO A 393 10.15 4.30 -26.03
C PRO A 393 9.23 3.13 -26.38
N LEU A 394 8.67 2.49 -25.36
CA LEU A 394 7.68 1.42 -25.52
C LEU A 394 6.34 1.96 -26.07
N PRO A 395 5.46 1.12 -26.62
CA PRO A 395 4.07 1.52 -26.86
C PRO A 395 3.40 1.97 -25.56
N TYR A 396 2.56 3.01 -25.62
CA TYR A 396 1.79 3.45 -24.44
C TYR A 396 1.02 2.28 -23.82
N SER A 397 0.82 2.32 -22.50
CA SER A 397 0.27 1.24 -21.65
C SER A 397 1.16 0.00 -21.48
N THR A 398 2.29 -0.10 -22.17
CA THR A 398 3.23 -1.20 -21.98
C THR A 398 4.20 -0.92 -20.83
N ARG A 399 4.44 -1.92 -19.98
CA ARG A 399 5.49 -1.90 -18.94
C ARG A 399 6.71 -2.72 -19.36
N PRO A 400 7.93 -2.35 -18.91
CA PRO A 400 9.10 -3.20 -19.05
C PRO A 400 8.85 -4.57 -18.43
N LYS A 401 9.34 -5.62 -19.09
CA LYS A 401 9.28 -7.01 -18.59
C LYS A 401 10.44 -7.35 -17.64
N THR A 402 11.23 -6.37 -17.23
CA THR A 402 12.40 -6.48 -16.38
C THR A 402 12.36 -5.33 -15.37
N PHE A 403 13.18 -5.39 -14.31
CA PHE A 403 13.26 -4.27 -13.38
C PHE A 403 13.83 -3.04 -14.06
N GLN A 404 12.98 -2.02 -14.15
CA GLN A 404 13.27 -0.72 -14.68
C GLN A 404 12.39 0.30 -13.96
N ASP A 405 13.01 1.08 -13.08
CA ASP A 405 12.37 2.08 -12.24
C ASP A 405 11.99 3.36 -13.00
N VAL A 406 12.59 3.61 -14.18
CA VAL A 406 12.23 4.69 -15.10
C VAL A 406 12.16 4.15 -16.52
N TRP A 407 11.04 4.35 -17.20
CA TRP A 407 10.89 4.00 -18.62
C TRP A 407 10.07 5.05 -19.37
N THR A 408 10.17 5.02 -20.69
CA THR A 408 9.41 5.91 -21.56
C THR A 408 8.46 5.10 -22.42
N THR A 409 7.28 5.65 -22.66
CA THR A 409 6.37 5.16 -23.71
C THR A 409 6.03 6.28 -24.67
N ARG A 410 5.66 5.96 -25.91
CA ARG A 410 5.23 6.96 -26.90
C ARG A 410 3.93 6.56 -27.56
N GLN A 411 3.04 7.53 -27.74
CA GLN A 411 1.82 7.39 -28.54
C GLN A 411 1.43 8.77 -29.09
N ASP A 412 1.00 8.83 -30.35
CA ASP A 412 0.45 10.03 -30.99
C ASP A 412 1.30 11.30 -30.85
N GLY A 413 2.63 11.16 -30.90
CA GLY A 413 3.57 12.27 -30.74
C GLY A 413 3.78 12.75 -29.30
N VAL A 414 3.14 12.11 -28.32
CA VAL A 414 3.31 12.34 -26.88
C VAL A 414 4.34 11.34 -26.33
N CYS A 415 5.32 11.85 -25.59
CA CYS A 415 6.26 11.05 -24.83
C CYS A 415 5.82 11.03 -23.37
N TYR A 416 5.64 9.84 -22.82
CA TYR A 416 5.28 9.63 -21.42
C TYR A 416 6.51 9.12 -20.69
N VAL A 417 6.90 9.80 -19.63
CA VAL A 417 7.96 9.34 -18.72
C VAL A 417 7.28 8.73 -17.51
N HIS A 418 7.53 7.45 -17.29
CA HIS A 418 7.01 6.72 -16.15
C HIS A 418 8.15 6.48 -15.17
N PHE A 419 7.86 6.63 -13.88
CA PHE A 419 8.79 6.28 -12.83
C PHE A 419 8.04 5.54 -11.71
N ASP A 420 8.61 4.43 -11.26
CA ASP A 420 8.08 3.58 -10.19
C ASP A 420 9.08 3.56 -9.05
N PHE A 421 9.27 4.74 -8.45
CA PHE A 421 10.14 4.88 -7.29
C PHE A 421 9.44 4.29 -6.07
N TYR A 422 10.13 3.39 -5.39
CA TYR A 422 9.57 2.64 -4.28
C TYR A 422 9.02 3.57 -3.19
N ASN A 423 7.74 3.38 -2.82
CA ASN A 423 6.97 4.26 -1.91
C ASN A 423 6.86 5.74 -2.36
N GLY A 424 7.15 6.07 -3.62
CA GLY A 424 7.24 7.45 -4.11
C GLY A 424 8.41 8.24 -3.53
N ALA A 425 9.31 7.60 -2.78
CA ALA A 425 10.50 8.24 -2.23
C ALA A 425 11.53 8.41 -3.35
N MET A 426 11.91 9.66 -3.60
CA MET A 426 12.93 10.01 -4.57
C MET A 426 14.26 10.17 -3.83
N SER A 427 15.18 9.22 -4.04
CA SER A 427 16.56 9.35 -3.57
C SER A 427 17.36 10.25 -4.49
N THR A 428 18.48 10.78 -3.98
CA THR A 428 19.45 11.54 -4.74
C THR A 428 19.78 10.80 -6.03
N ALA A 429 20.20 9.53 -5.97
CA ALA A 429 20.50 8.69 -7.14
C ALA A 429 19.33 8.50 -8.11
N GLN A 430 18.06 8.52 -7.67
CA GLN A 430 16.88 8.44 -8.55
C GLN A 430 16.59 9.77 -9.23
N CYS A 431 16.57 10.88 -8.48
CA CYS A 431 16.57 12.24 -9.02
C CYS A 431 17.76 12.46 -9.96
N LYS A 432 18.82 11.68 -9.78
CA LYS A 432 20.06 11.79 -10.53
C LYS A 432 20.20 10.80 -11.69
N ARG A 433 19.40 9.74 -11.70
CA ARG A 433 19.00 9.10 -12.96
C ARG A 433 18.13 10.05 -13.78
N LEU A 434 17.61 11.10 -13.14
CA LEU A 434 17.15 12.31 -13.81
C LEU A 434 18.32 13.35 -13.98
N GLU A 435 19.38 13.41 -13.12
CA GLU A 435 20.54 14.38 -13.24
C GLU A 435 22.01 14.22 -12.57
N GLN A 436 22.45 13.17 -11.80
CA GLN A 436 23.82 12.81 -11.18
C GLN A 436 24.39 13.33 -9.78
N ASN A 437 25.13 12.45 -9.01
CA ASN A 437 25.33 12.08 -7.53
C ASN A 437 25.87 12.99 -6.36
N SER A 438 25.65 12.62 -5.05
CA SER A 438 26.49 12.87 -3.81
C SER A 438 25.85 12.43 -2.45
N GLU A 439 26.66 12.18 -1.37
CA GLU A 439 26.39 11.45 -0.09
C GLU A 439 26.54 12.22 1.27
N CYS A 440 26.10 11.58 2.40
CA CYS A 440 26.06 11.87 3.88
C CYS A 440 24.76 12.51 4.44
N ALA A 441 24.14 12.08 5.55
CA ALA A 441 22.72 12.36 5.88
C ALA A 441 22.21 13.83 5.76
N ALA A 442 22.96 14.83 6.22
CA ALA A 442 22.62 16.25 6.02
C ALA A 442 22.97 16.70 4.59
N THR A 443 24.14 16.30 4.08
CA THR A 443 24.56 16.52 2.69
C THR A 443 23.75 15.71 1.66
N GLU A 444 23.00 14.69 2.08
CA GLU A 444 22.15 13.76 1.33
C GLU A 444 20.74 14.31 1.34
N SER A 445 20.26 14.82 2.49
CA SER A 445 19.02 15.62 2.51
C SER A 445 19.19 16.85 1.60
N TRP A 446 20.37 17.50 1.68
CA TRP A 446 20.76 18.61 0.81
C TRP A 446 20.93 18.21 -0.66
N ALA A 447 21.66 17.13 -0.94
CA ALA A 447 21.85 16.65 -2.32
C ALA A 447 20.55 16.13 -2.92
N ASN A 448 19.66 15.55 -2.12
CA ASN A 448 18.35 15.09 -2.56
C ASN A 448 17.45 16.26 -2.90
N ILE A 449 17.32 17.26 -2.01
CA ILE A 449 16.47 18.42 -2.30
C ILE A 449 17.00 19.22 -3.49
N THR A 450 18.33 19.36 -3.60
CA THR A 450 18.97 19.99 -4.76
C THR A 450 18.66 19.20 -6.05
N ALA A 451 18.71 17.87 -6.00
CA ALA A 451 18.42 17.04 -7.16
C ALA A 451 16.93 17.05 -7.55
N ILE A 452 16.00 17.16 -6.59
CA ILE A 452 14.58 17.34 -6.88
C ILE A 452 14.37 18.72 -7.51
N ASP A 453 15.00 19.78 -6.99
CA ASP A 453 14.96 21.12 -7.60
C ASP A 453 15.51 21.09 -9.03
N ASP A 454 16.56 20.32 -9.31
CA ASP A 454 17.10 20.20 -10.67
C ASP A 454 16.09 19.53 -11.62
N VAL A 455 15.37 18.50 -11.17
CA VAL A 455 14.23 17.92 -11.93
C VAL A 455 13.14 18.96 -12.19
N VAL A 456 12.75 19.73 -11.17
CA VAL A 456 11.74 20.80 -11.32
C VAL A 456 12.21 21.87 -12.30
N LYS A 457 13.49 22.28 -12.20
CA LYS A 457 14.13 23.21 -13.13
C LYS A 457 14.14 22.67 -14.55
N ALA A 458 14.42 21.38 -14.74
CA ALA A 458 14.37 20.73 -16.04
C ALA A 458 12.96 20.81 -16.64
N ILE A 459 11.91 20.59 -15.84
CA ILE A 459 10.51 20.76 -16.27
C ILE A 459 10.24 22.21 -16.71
N PHE A 460 10.62 23.21 -15.91
CA PHE A 460 10.47 24.62 -16.30
C PHE A 460 11.27 24.97 -17.56
N SER A 461 12.41 24.31 -17.77
CA SER A 461 13.29 24.54 -18.94
C SER A 461 12.70 24.07 -20.25
N ILE A 462 11.70 23.18 -20.21
CA ILE A 462 11.02 22.69 -21.42
C ILE A 462 10.11 23.80 -21.96
N ARG A 463 10.64 24.70 -22.79
CA ARG A 463 9.84 25.76 -23.44
C ARG A 463 9.34 25.40 -24.85
N SER A 464 9.86 24.30 -25.41
CA SER A 464 9.50 23.82 -26.75
C SER A 464 8.34 22.83 -26.78
N LYS A 465 7.91 22.35 -25.60
CA LYS A 465 6.83 21.36 -25.45
C LYS A 465 5.91 21.77 -24.32
N VAL A 466 4.67 21.25 -24.39
CA VAL A 466 3.75 21.30 -23.25
C VAL A 466 4.06 20.12 -22.33
N THR A 467 4.22 20.38 -21.03
CA THR A 467 4.47 19.38 -20.00
C THR A 467 3.19 19.10 -19.22
N VAL A 468 2.96 17.83 -18.89
CA VAL A 468 1.80 17.39 -18.13
C VAL A 468 2.25 16.49 -16.99
N ALA A 469 1.83 16.80 -15.77
CA ALA A 469 1.94 15.91 -14.63
C ALA A 469 0.60 15.19 -14.43
N ALA A 470 0.59 13.86 -14.47
CA ALA A 470 -0.60 13.05 -14.24
C ALA A 470 -0.44 12.26 -12.93
N LEU A 471 -1.15 12.68 -11.88
CA LEU A 471 -1.12 12.09 -10.55
C LEU A 471 -2.02 10.85 -10.51
N GLN A 472 -1.40 9.67 -10.61
CA GLN A 472 -2.08 8.36 -10.55
C GLN A 472 -2.22 7.80 -9.12
N GLY A 473 -1.73 8.53 -8.12
CA GLY A 473 -1.75 8.11 -6.73
C GLY A 473 -1.46 9.30 -5.81
N ASN A 474 -1.50 9.05 -4.50
CA ASN A 474 -1.28 10.09 -3.50
C ASN A 474 0.10 10.74 -3.66
N ALA A 475 0.16 12.05 -3.41
CA ALA A 475 1.39 12.82 -3.43
C ALA A 475 1.48 13.65 -2.15
N GLY A 476 2.69 13.82 -1.63
CA GLY A 476 2.94 14.62 -0.43
C GLY A 476 4.22 15.44 -0.55
N ALA A 477 4.27 16.57 0.15
CA ALA A 477 5.44 17.45 0.20
C ALA A 477 5.96 17.77 -1.22
N GLY A 478 7.26 17.56 -1.46
CA GLY A 478 7.92 17.80 -2.75
C GLY A 478 7.30 17.08 -3.94
N GLY A 479 6.65 15.92 -3.73
CA GLY A 479 5.95 15.22 -4.80
C GLY A 479 4.74 16.00 -5.34
N VAL A 480 4.06 16.78 -4.48
CA VAL A 480 3.00 17.70 -4.93
C VAL A 480 3.62 18.86 -5.70
N MET A 481 4.64 19.51 -5.12
CA MET A 481 5.23 20.72 -5.70
C MET A 481 5.92 20.46 -7.04
N MET A 482 6.60 19.32 -7.17
CA MET A 482 7.17 18.87 -8.44
C MET A 482 6.11 18.74 -9.54
N ALA A 483 4.91 18.24 -9.21
CA ALA A 483 3.82 18.14 -10.19
C ALA A 483 3.36 19.52 -10.67
N LEU A 484 3.36 20.53 -9.78
CA LEU A 484 2.93 21.89 -10.09
C LEU A 484 3.85 22.63 -11.07
N ALA A 485 5.06 22.13 -11.29
CA ALA A 485 5.99 22.64 -12.28
C ALA A 485 5.57 22.37 -13.74
N ALA A 486 4.71 21.36 -13.95
CA ALA A 486 4.16 21.09 -15.28
C ALA A 486 3.18 22.19 -15.72
N ASP A 487 3.02 22.38 -17.03
CA ASP A 487 2.05 23.34 -17.56
C ASP A 487 0.61 22.92 -17.21
N LYS A 488 0.36 21.61 -17.22
CA LYS A 488 -0.93 21.01 -16.82
C LYS A 488 -0.74 19.95 -15.76
N VAL A 489 -1.59 19.99 -14.74
CA VAL A 489 -1.64 18.98 -13.68
C VAL A 489 -3.00 18.30 -13.71
N TRP A 490 -2.98 17.00 -13.94
CA TRP A 490 -4.16 16.14 -13.97
C TRP A 490 -4.10 15.14 -12.84
N SER A 491 -5.26 14.76 -12.32
CA SER A 491 -5.38 13.74 -11.29
C SER A 491 -6.68 12.96 -11.47
N HIS A 492 -6.88 11.88 -10.72
CA HIS A 492 -8.20 11.27 -10.54
C HIS A 492 -8.82 11.71 -9.21
N ALA A 493 -10.14 11.59 -9.06
CA ALA A 493 -10.87 12.15 -7.91
C ALA A 493 -10.40 11.59 -6.57
N GLY A 494 -9.97 10.33 -6.57
CA GLY A 494 -9.53 9.63 -5.37
C GLY A 494 -8.14 9.94 -4.84
N VAL A 495 -7.34 10.77 -5.51
CA VAL A 495 -5.99 11.13 -5.03
C VAL A 495 -6.08 12.05 -3.81
N VAL A 496 -5.28 11.73 -2.80
CA VAL A 496 -5.04 12.56 -1.63
C VAL A 496 -3.69 13.27 -1.76
N LEU A 497 -3.72 14.60 -1.62
CA LEU A 497 -2.56 15.47 -1.66
C LEU A 497 -2.24 15.97 -0.25
N ASN A 498 -0.98 15.92 0.15
CA ASN A 498 -0.48 16.55 1.39
C ASN A 498 0.51 17.67 1.00
N PRO A 499 0.04 18.87 0.58
CA PRO A 499 0.86 19.94 0.00
C PRO A 499 1.68 20.71 1.05
N HIS A 500 2.26 20.02 2.03
CA HIS A 500 2.91 20.64 3.18
C HIS A 500 4.12 19.85 3.66
N TYR A 501 5.05 20.56 4.31
CA TYR A 501 6.34 20.02 4.77
C TYR A 501 6.47 19.98 6.30
N ARG A 502 5.53 20.63 7.00
CA ARG A 502 5.61 20.86 8.45
C ARG A 502 5.60 19.58 9.29
N LYS A 503 5.10 18.44 8.79
CA LYS A 503 5.17 17.15 9.51
C LYS A 503 6.63 16.76 9.81
N MET A 504 7.57 17.21 8.99
CA MET A 504 9.00 17.01 9.18
C MET A 504 9.74 18.28 9.62
N ALA A 505 9.05 19.33 10.09
CA ALA A 505 9.64 20.65 10.40
C ALA A 505 10.44 21.26 9.23
N LEU A 506 10.06 20.93 8.00
CA LEU A 506 10.68 21.48 6.80
C LEU A 506 9.88 22.67 6.27
N PHE A 507 10.60 23.58 5.61
CA PHE A 507 9.98 24.69 4.88
C PHE A 507 9.39 24.23 3.53
N GLY A 508 10.09 23.35 2.83
CA GLY A 508 9.82 22.96 1.44
C GLY A 508 10.75 23.66 0.45
N SER A 509 11.05 22.99 -0.66
CA SER A 509 11.81 23.51 -1.80
C SER A 509 10.98 23.28 -3.07
N GLU A 510 11.58 22.92 -4.19
CA GLU A 510 10.87 22.55 -5.41
C GLU A 510 10.14 23.74 -6.09
N TYR A 511 10.65 24.96 -5.90
CA TYR A 511 10.13 26.21 -6.48
C TYR A 511 8.66 26.43 -6.10
N TRP A 512 8.25 25.94 -4.94
CA TRP A 512 6.86 26.02 -4.52
C TRP A 512 6.42 27.46 -4.26
N THR A 513 7.33 28.33 -3.78
CA THR A 513 7.07 29.76 -3.55
C THR A 513 6.85 30.53 -4.86
N TYR A 514 7.29 29.97 -5.98
CA TYR A 514 6.97 30.47 -7.32
C TYR A 514 5.68 29.85 -7.88
N SER A 515 5.58 28.51 -7.86
CA SER A 515 4.58 27.76 -8.61
C SER A 515 3.21 27.70 -7.93
N LEU A 516 3.16 27.48 -6.61
CA LEU A 516 1.91 27.31 -5.88
C LEU A 516 1.12 28.64 -5.80
N PRO A 517 1.70 29.79 -5.38
CA PRO A 517 0.98 31.06 -5.36
C PRO A 517 0.45 31.50 -6.72
N ARG A 518 1.14 31.16 -7.82
CA ARG A 518 0.66 31.44 -9.18
C ARG A 518 -0.61 30.64 -9.55
N ARG A 519 -0.79 29.47 -8.94
CA ARG A 519 -1.95 28.59 -9.20
C ARG A 519 -3.13 28.91 -8.28
N VAL A 520 -2.88 29.11 -6.99
CA VAL A 520 -3.96 29.24 -5.98
C VAL A 520 -4.07 30.63 -5.34
N GLY A 521 -3.12 31.54 -5.62
CA GLY A 521 -2.96 32.80 -4.91
C GLY A 521 -2.16 32.66 -3.62
N SER A 522 -1.44 33.72 -3.21
CA SER A 522 -0.56 33.68 -2.03
C SER A 522 -1.26 33.30 -0.72
N PRO A 523 -2.46 33.82 -0.37
CA PRO A 523 -3.11 33.45 0.88
C PRO A 523 -3.45 31.95 0.96
N ALA A 524 -3.96 31.38 -0.13
CA ALA A 524 -4.28 29.95 -0.18
C ALA A 524 -3.01 29.08 -0.18
N ALA A 525 -1.91 29.54 -0.80
CA ALA A 525 -0.64 28.84 -0.74
C ALA A 525 -0.09 28.77 0.69
N GLU A 526 -0.19 29.85 1.46
CA GLU A 526 0.21 29.89 2.88
C GLU A 526 -0.68 28.98 3.75
N GLU A 527 -2.00 29.00 3.54
CA GLU A 527 -2.95 28.11 4.23
C GLU A 527 -2.57 26.63 3.99
N LEU A 528 -2.48 26.24 2.71
CA LEU A 528 -2.23 24.85 2.29
C LEU A 528 -0.90 24.30 2.82
N THR A 529 0.13 25.14 2.87
CA THR A 529 1.47 24.71 3.32
C THR A 529 1.62 24.69 4.85
N ASN A 530 0.77 25.40 5.60
CA ASN A 530 0.86 25.49 7.06
C ASN A 530 -0.15 24.59 7.81
N GLU A 531 -1.36 24.35 7.31
CA GLU A 531 -2.44 23.74 8.09
C GLU A 531 -2.36 22.21 8.28
N LEU A 532 -1.34 21.54 7.70
CA LEU A 532 -1.09 20.10 7.87
C LEU A 532 -2.26 19.17 7.47
N GLN A 533 -3.26 19.70 6.77
CA GLN A 533 -4.45 18.98 6.36
C GLN A 533 -4.22 18.28 5.00
N PRO A 534 -4.67 17.03 4.86
CA PRO A 534 -4.75 16.40 3.55
C PRO A 534 -5.84 17.08 2.70
N LEU A 535 -5.71 16.99 1.38
CA LEU A 535 -6.60 17.63 0.41
C LEU A 535 -6.98 16.64 -0.70
N LEU A 536 -8.27 16.52 -1.04
CA LEU A 536 -8.68 15.74 -2.21
C LEU A 536 -8.31 16.46 -3.51
N ALA A 537 -8.01 15.68 -4.55
CA ALA A 537 -7.81 16.21 -5.89
C ALA A 537 -8.99 17.08 -6.39
N THR A 538 -10.23 16.71 -6.07
CA THR A 538 -11.42 17.54 -6.41
C THR A 538 -11.35 18.92 -5.79
N LYS A 539 -11.09 19.01 -4.47
CA LYS A 539 -10.90 20.29 -3.78
C LYS A 539 -9.66 21.05 -4.25
N ALA A 540 -8.58 20.34 -4.61
CA ALA A 540 -7.39 20.93 -5.18
C ALA A 540 -7.67 21.61 -6.53
N ARG A 541 -8.48 20.98 -7.38
CA ARG A 541 -8.96 21.56 -8.64
C ARG A 541 -9.81 22.80 -8.39
N ASP A 542 -10.74 22.72 -7.44
CA ASP A 542 -11.64 23.84 -7.12
C ASP A 542 -10.87 25.06 -6.58
N LYS A 543 -9.75 24.84 -5.88
CA LYS A 543 -8.81 25.90 -5.45
C LYS A 543 -7.86 26.39 -6.57
N GLY A 544 -7.87 25.78 -7.76
CA GLY A 544 -6.98 26.11 -8.88
C GLY A 544 -5.59 25.47 -8.80
N MET A 545 -5.32 24.60 -7.81
CA MET A 545 -4.00 23.99 -7.61
C MET A 545 -3.68 22.98 -8.73
N ILE A 546 -4.68 22.23 -9.19
CA ILE A 546 -4.55 21.32 -10.33
C ILE A 546 -5.56 21.69 -11.41
N ASP A 547 -5.24 21.39 -12.66
CA ASP A 547 -6.01 21.81 -13.82
C ASP A 547 -7.26 20.96 -14.04
N ASP A 548 -7.20 19.65 -13.78
CA ASP A 548 -8.34 18.77 -14.02
C ASP A 548 -8.35 17.50 -13.15
N VAL A 549 -9.55 16.97 -12.95
CA VAL A 549 -9.82 15.70 -12.26
C VAL A 549 -10.60 14.80 -13.19
N ILE A 550 -9.98 13.69 -13.59
CA ILE A 550 -10.45 12.82 -14.65
C ILE A 550 -10.68 11.42 -14.10
N GLY A 551 -11.93 10.97 -14.20
CA GLY A 551 -12.33 9.71 -13.60
C GLY A 551 -12.16 9.70 -12.09
N TYR A 552 -12.41 8.53 -11.50
CA TYR A 552 -12.40 8.34 -10.07
C TYR A 552 -11.11 7.70 -9.55
N ASN A 553 -10.51 6.83 -10.35
CA ASN A 553 -9.33 6.04 -10.02
C ASN A 553 -8.24 6.11 -11.11
N ALA A 554 -7.09 5.51 -10.82
CA ALA A 554 -5.94 5.51 -11.71
C ALA A 554 -6.21 4.81 -13.04
N GLU A 555 -7.05 3.78 -13.07
CA GLU A 555 -7.38 3.05 -14.29
C GLU A 555 -8.15 3.94 -15.27
N GLU A 556 -9.21 4.59 -14.79
CA GLU A 556 -10.02 5.53 -15.58
C GLU A 556 -9.20 6.73 -16.07
N LEU A 557 -8.31 7.28 -15.23
CA LEU A 557 -7.39 8.35 -15.61
C LEU A 557 -6.45 7.87 -16.74
N ASN A 558 -5.79 6.73 -16.55
CA ASN A 558 -4.85 6.19 -17.53
C ASN A 558 -5.51 5.89 -18.89
N ALA A 559 -6.75 5.41 -18.88
CA ALA A 559 -7.52 5.20 -20.10
C ALA A 559 -7.79 6.51 -20.87
N GLN A 560 -7.95 7.63 -20.16
CA GLN A 560 -8.32 8.92 -20.76
C GLN A 560 -7.11 9.81 -21.13
N ILE A 561 -5.95 9.63 -20.49
CA ILE A 561 -4.74 10.43 -20.74
C ILE A 561 -4.42 10.58 -22.24
N PRO A 562 -4.38 9.52 -23.08
CA PRO A 562 -4.06 9.69 -24.50
C PRO A 562 -5.02 10.62 -25.24
N GLN A 563 -6.32 10.50 -24.96
CA GLN A 563 -7.33 11.37 -25.57
C GLN A 563 -7.15 12.82 -25.13
N MET A 564 -6.85 13.05 -23.86
CA MET A 564 -6.61 14.39 -23.32
C MET A 564 -5.35 15.02 -23.89
N CYS A 565 -4.26 14.27 -24.01
CA CYS A 565 -3.03 14.77 -24.63
C CYS A 565 -3.27 15.15 -26.10
N ARG A 566 -4.07 14.38 -26.87
CA ARG A 566 -4.45 14.76 -28.24
C ARG A 566 -5.24 16.07 -28.29
N ARG A 567 -6.19 16.27 -27.38
CA ARG A 567 -6.94 17.55 -27.28
C ARG A 567 -6.01 18.70 -26.90
N LEU A 568 -5.10 18.49 -25.95
CA LEU A 568 -4.13 19.49 -25.52
C LEU A 568 -3.15 19.85 -26.65
N GLN A 569 -2.69 18.87 -27.42
CA GLN A 569 -1.81 19.07 -28.57
C GLN A 569 -2.46 19.99 -29.61
N ALA A 570 -3.75 19.77 -29.92
CA ALA A 570 -4.51 20.62 -30.85
C ALA A 570 -4.60 22.09 -30.40
N ASN A 571 -4.60 22.33 -29.09
CA ASN A 571 -4.75 23.66 -28.49
C ASN A 571 -3.44 24.21 -27.86
N SER A 572 -2.30 23.58 -28.14
CA SER A 572 -1.02 23.87 -27.46
C SER A 572 -0.36 25.19 -27.86
N ARG A 573 -0.83 25.83 -28.95
CA ARG A 573 -0.17 27.01 -29.54
C ARG A 573 -0.08 28.18 -28.57
N GLU A 574 -1.13 28.44 -27.80
CA GLU A 574 -1.17 29.55 -26.85
C GLU A 574 -0.22 29.32 -25.67
N ILE A 575 -0.27 28.13 -25.06
CA ILE A 575 0.65 27.72 -23.99
C ILE A 575 2.11 27.86 -24.45
N LEU A 576 2.43 27.38 -25.66
CA LEU A 576 3.78 27.49 -26.21
C LEU A 576 4.19 28.94 -26.50
N ARG A 577 3.25 29.81 -26.85
CA ARG A 577 3.50 31.25 -27.07
C ARG A 577 3.82 31.95 -25.75
N GLU A 578 2.99 31.73 -24.73
CA GLU A 578 3.19 32.28 -23.38
C GLU A 578 4.53 31.83 -22.81
N LYS A 579 4.85 30.53 -22.96
CA LYS A 579 6.14 29.99 -22.55
C LYS A 579 7.31 30.70 -23.24
N LYS A 580 7.20 31.04 -24.53
CA LYS A 580 8.27 31.77 -25.21
C LYS A 580 8.41 33.20 -24.70
N SER A 581 7.30 33.90 -24.44
CA SER A 581 7.33 35.30 -24.00
C SER A 581 7.88 35.51 -22.60
N GLU A 582 7.73 34.55 -21.69
CA GLU A 582 8.19 34.70 -20.30
C GLU A 582 9.70 34.47 -20.11
N THR A 583 10.46 34.15 -21.16
CA THR A 583 11.82 33.59 -21.00
C THR A 583 12.87 34.58 -20.48
N THR A 584 12.72 35.89 -20.74
CA THR A 584 13.81 36.86 -20.51
C THR A 584 14.13 37.11 -19.03
N SER A 585 13.14 37.10 -18.14
CA SER A 585 13.32 37.31 -16.69
C SER A 585 12.93 36.12 -15.82
N LEU A 586 12.36 35.05 -16.42
CA LEU A 586 11.94 33.88 -15.67
C LEU A 586 13.10 33.22 -14.92
N TRP A 587 14.27 33.12 -15.55
CA TRP A 587 15.40 32.41 -14.95
C TRP A 587 15.97 33.11 -13.74
N SER A 588 16.10 34.44 -13.78
CA SER A 588 16.51 35.20 -12.60
C SER A 588 15.51 35.05 -11.45
N THR A 589 14.21 35.08 -11.77
CA THR A 589 13.17 34.90 -10.75
C THR A 589 13.18 33.49 -10.17
N LEU A 590 13.27 32.45 -11.00
CA LEU A 590 13.31 31.06 -10.52
C LEU A 590 14.54 30.81 -9.65
N GLU A 591 15.72 31.32 -10.02
CA GLU A 591 16.93 31.17 -9.20
C GLU A 591 16.85 31.92 -7.87
N GLU A 592 16.17 33.08 -7.82
CA GLU A 592 15.90 33.79 -6.58
C GLU A 592 15.03 32.96 -5.63
N HIS A 593 13.90 32.44 -6.13
CA HIS A 593 13.03 31.53 -5.36
C HIS A 593 13.78 30.29 -4.88
N ARG A 594 14.55 29.65 -5.77
CA ARG A 594 15.38 28.48 -5.43
C ARG A 594 16.35 28.81 -4.31
N HIS A 595 17.06 29.94 -4.41
CA HIS A 595 18.05 30.35 -3.44
C HIS A 595 17.41 30.61 -2.07
N GLU A 596 16.28 31.32 -2.04
CA GLU A 596 15.55 31.60 -0.80
C GLU A 596 15.01 30.33 -0.13
N GLU A 597 14.40 29.44 -0.92
CA GLU A 597 13.89 28.15 -0.45
C GLU A 597 15.02 27.29 0.13
N LEU A 598 16.11 27.11 -0.63
CA LEU A 598 17.27 26.34 -0.20
C LEU A 598 17.96 26.94 1.03
N ALA A 599 18.06 28.27 1.14
CA ALA A 599 18.62 28.92 2.33
C ALA A 599 17.78 28.66 3.59
N ARG A 600 16.46 28.56 3.47
CA ARG A 600 15.56 28.19 4.56
C ARG A 600 15.63 26.71 4.88
N MET A 601 15.65 25.85 3.85
CA MET A 601 15.83 24.41 4.00
C MET A 601 17.15 24.05 4.69
N TRP A 602 18.24 24.76 4.36
CA TRP A 602 19.55 24.60 5.02
C TRP A 602 19.43 24.80 6.53
N LYS A 603 18.72 25.85 6.96
CA LYS A 603 18.48 26.10 8.39
C LYS A 603 17.68 24.96 9.03
N CYS A 604 16.61 24.50 8.38
CA CYS A 604 15.82 23.37 8.87
C CYS A 604 16.66 22.10 9.03
N PHE A 605 17.55 21.78 8.10
CA PHE A 605 18.38 20.56 8.17
C PHE A 605 19.39 20.55 9.32
N HIS A 606 19.67 21.71 9.92
CA HIS A 606 20.57 21.86 11.07
C HIS A 606 19.78 22.11 12.37
N ASP A 607 18.45 22.01 12.34
CA ASP A 607 17.58 22.14 13.51
C ASP A 607 17.37 20.77 14.17
N GLU A 608 17.44 20.74 15.51
CA GLU A 608 17.20 19.51 16.28
C GLU A 608 15.77 18.99 16.07
N GLU A 609 14.79 19.88 15.92
CA GLU A 609 13.40 19.51 15.71
C GLU A 609 13.22 18.72 14.40
N TYR A 610 13.95 19.09 13.34
CA TYR A 610 13.96 18.33 12.10
C TYR A 610 14.49 16.91 12.32
N HIS A 611 15.60 16.76 13.05
CA HIS A 611 16.20 15.46 13.31
C HIS A 611 15.26 14.55 14.13
N ASP A 612 14.60 15.09 15.14
CA ASP A 612 13.62 14.37 15.96
C ASP A 612 12.39 13.96 15.15
N ARG A 613 11.80 14.89 14.40
CA ARG A 613 10.63 14.61 13.55
C ARG A 613 10.96 13.62 12.44
N ARG A 614 12.14 13.72 11.83
CA ARG A 614 12.63 12.76 10.82
C ARG A 614 12.83 11.38 11.43
N HIS A 615 13.45 11.29 12.61
CA HIS A 615 13.59 10.02 13.32
C HIS A 615 12.22 9.40 13.59
N ASN A 616 11.27 10.18 14.10
CA ASN A 616 9.92 9.71 14.36
C ASN A 616 9.20 9.27 13.09
N PHE A 617 9.27 10.05 12.01
CA PHE A 617 8.68 9.70 10.73
C PHE A 617 9.22 8.38 10.14
N VAL A 618 10.50 8.09 10.36
CA VAL A 618 11.17 6.91 9.81
C VAL A 618 10.93 5.65 10.65
N TYR A 619 10.86 5.77 11.98
CA TYR A 619 10.84 4.63 12.89
C TYR A 619 9.52 4.39 13.63
N HIS A 620 8.61 5.37 13.65
CA HIS A 620 7.35 5.34 14.40
C HIS A 620 6.15 5.51 13.49
#